data_AF-A0A934MM84-F1
#
_entry.id   AF-A0A934MM84-F1
#
_cell.length_a   1.000
_cell.length_b   1.000
_cell.length_c   1.000
_cell.angle_alpha   90.00
_cell.angle_beta   90.00
_cell.angle_gamma   90.00
#
_symmetry.space_group_name_H-M   'P 1'
#
loop_
_entity.id
_entity.type
_entity.pdbx_description
1 polymer ?
#
loop_
_entity_poly.entity_id
_entity_poly.type
_entity_poly.pdbx_seq_one_letter_code
_entity_poly.pdbx_strand_id
1 'polypeptide(L)'
;MTIARKTMFEPLIETLPGFRPMREAFVEKWTGNAHNHFEAPGDLPEYLLLGDLARWLIDLLNAGSVEDVRSALVVVDRWLLEGDHYVQEAAMLGFIETLQNNIEDDQTRQRFFDLLGPEGQHWWKKLDRFWTKGEHLVDERKLPAEKQATWTISQVVNIPLWRAGRKRDGAEDE
;
A
#
# COMPACT_ATOMS: atom_id res chain seq x y z
N MET A 1 16.24 6.65 12.11
CA MET A 1 16.82 6.93 10.79
C MET A 1 15.67 6.85 9.80
N THR A 2 15.44 7.87 8.99
CA THR A 2 14.30 7.89 8.04
C THR A 2 14.57 6.94 6.89
N ILE A 3 13.58 6.12 6.52
CA ILE A 3 13.67 5.26 5.34
C ILE A 3 13.43 6.13 4.11
N ALA A 4 14.45 6.29 3.26
CA ALA A 4 14.38 7.13 2.08
C ALA A 4 14.01 6.31 0.84
N ARG A 5 13.41 6.95 -0.17
CA ARG A 5 13.07 6.30 -1.46
C ARG A 5 14.19 5.41 -2.02
N LYS A 6 15.43 5.90 -2.01
CA LYS A 6 16.59 5.20 -2.59
C LYS A 6 16.95 3.90 -1.89
N THR A 7 16.62 3.79 -0.59
CA THR A 7 17.00 2.67 0.27
C THR A 7 15.79 1.88 0.76
N MET A 8 14.58 2.22 0.33
CA MET A 8 13.34 1.67 0.91
C MET A 8 13.21 0.15 0.79
N PHE A 9 13.79 -0.46 -0.24
CA PHE A 9 13.74 -1.91 -0.45
C PHE A 9 14.84 -2.69 0.29
N GLU A 10 15.86 -2.02 0.85
CA GLU A 10 16.95 -2.70 1.57
C GLU A 10 16.43 -3.52 2.75
N PRO A 11 15.58 -2.98 3.65
CA PRO A 11 15.04 -3.78 4.76
C PRO A 11 14.21 -4.97 4.27
N LEU A 12 13.48 -4.82 3.16
CA LEU A 12 12.67 -5.90 2.60
C LEU A 12 13.55 -7.04 2.06
N ILE A 13 14.64 -6.70 1.37
CA ILE A 13 15.59 -7.68 0.84
C ILE A 13 16.32 -8.42 1.98
N GLU A 14 16.62 -7.72 3.08
CA GLU A 14 17.20 -8.33 4.27
C GLU A 14 16.24 -9.33 4.93
N THR A 15 14.95 -8.97 5.08
CA THR A 15 13.95 -9.81 5.74
C THR A 15 13.37 -10.89 4.84
N LEU A 16 13.31 -10.66 3.53
CA LEU A 16 12.73 -11.54 2.53
C LEU A 16 13.66 -11.66 1.31
N PRO A 17 14.76 -12.42 1.41
CA PRO A 17 15.78 -12.52 0.35
C PRO A 17 15.22 -13.01 -0.99
N GLY A 18 14.11 -13.75 -0.99
CA GLY A 18 13.41 -14.19 -2.20
C GLY A 18 12.89 -13.05 -3.08
N PHE A 19 12.79 -11.82 -2.54
CA PHE A 19 12.43 -10.63 -3.31
C PHE A 19 13.58 -10.11 -4.19
N ARG A 20 14.84 -10.47 -3.88
CA ARG A 20 16.02 -9.93 -4.57
C ARG A 20 16.00 -10.13 -6.10
N PRO A 21 15.69 -11.32 -6.64
CA PRO A 21 15.65 -11.49 -8.10
C PRO A 21 14.61 -10.60 -8.78
N MET A 22 13.46 -10.36 -8.14
CA MET A 22 12.44 -9.44 -8.64
C MET A 22 12.96 -8.00 -8.69
N ARG A 23 13.65 -7.55 -7.63
CA ARG A 23 14.29 -6.23 -7.59
C ARG A 23 15.35 -6.08 -8.69
N GLU A 24 16.21 -7.07 -8.86
CA GLU A 24 17.30 -7.02 -9.85
C GLU A 24 16.75 -6.96 -11.29
N ALA A 25 15.79 -7.83 -11.63
CA ALA A 25 15.13 -7.81 -12.92
C ALA A 25 14.39 -6.47 -13.18
N PHE A 26 13.78 -5.90 -12.14
CA PHE A 26 13.14 -4.59 -12.22
C PHE A 26 14.16 -3.48 -12.52
N VAL A 27 15.28 -3.44 -11.79
CA VAL A 27 16.34 -2.45 -12.02
C VAL A 27 16.90 -2.59 -13.44
N GLU A 28 17.18 -3.80 -13.91
CA GLU A 28 17.68 -4.05 -15.27
C GLU A 28 16.70 -3.52 -16.33
N LYS A 29 15.41 -3.82 -16.17
CA LYS A 29 14.36 -3.40 -17.11
C LYS A 29 14.21 -1.88 -17.20
N TRP A 30 14.32 -1.20 -16.06
CA TRP A 30 13.98 0.22 -15.97
C TRP A 30 15.20 1.14 -16.01
N THR A 31 16.42 0.65 -15.76
CA THR A 31 17.63 1.47 -15.87
C THR A 31 17.90 1.85 -17.32
N GLY A 32 18.12 3.14 -17.58
CA GLY A 32 18.46 3.63 -18.93
C GLY A 32 17.31 3.59 -19.96
N ASN A 33 16.08 3.30 -19.53
CA ASN A 33 14.92 3.38 -20.41
C ASN A 33 14.66 4.85 -20.80
N ALA A 34 14.81 5.17 -22.08
CA ALA A 34 14.68 6.51 -22.64
C ALA A 34 13.27 7.12 -22.50
N HIS A 35 12.26 6.30 -22.14
CA HIS A 35 10.90 6.75 -21.85
C HIS A 35 10.65 7.02 -20.35
N ASN A 36 11.67 6.92 -19.50
CA ASN A 36 11.55 7.28 -18.10
C ASN A 36 11.52 8.81 -17.94
N HIS A 37 10.32 9.37 -17.83
CA HIS A 37 10.09 10.81 -17.60
C HIS A 37 10.00 11.17 -16.11
N PHE A 38 10.75 10.49 -15.24
CA PHE A 38 10.70 10.77 -13.80
C PHE A 38 11.44 12.05 -13.43
N GLU A 39 11.03 12.67 -12.31
CA GLU A 39 11.45 14.01 -11.88
C GLU A 39 12.98 14.17 -11.77
N ALA A 40 13.72 13.09 -11.50
CA ALA A 40 15.17 13.09 -11.47
C ALA A 40 15.77 12.04 -12.43
N PRO A 41 16.84 12.39 -13.18
CA PRO A 41 17.61 11.40 -13.93
C PRO A 41 18.10 10.28 -13.01
N GLY A 42 17.76 9.03 -13.35
CA GLY A 42 18.17 7.84 -12.58
C GLY A 42 17.16 7.35 -11.54
N ASP A 43 16.02 8.02 -11.38
CA ASP A 43 14.93 7.50 -10.55
C ASP A 43 14.21 6.32 -11.23
N LEU A 44 13.90 5.30 -10.43
CA LEU A 44 13.14 4.12 -10.87
C LEU A 44 11.64 4.28 -10.53
N PRO A 45 10.73 3.65 -11.31
CA PRO A 45 9.29 3.69 -11.06
C PRO A 45 8.85 2.76 -9.92
N GLU A 46 9.28 3.04 -8.69
CA GLU A 46 9.13 2.10 -7.56
C GLU A 46 7.68 1.67 -7.28
N TYR A 47 6.69 2.51 -7.61
CA TYR A 47 5.26 2.15 -7.57
C TYR A 47 4.92 0.88 -8.37
N LEU A 48 5.59 0.65 -9.50
CA LEU A 48 5.36 -0.55 -10.30
C LEU A 48 5.92 -1.81 -9.61
N LEU A 49 7.09 -1.70 -8.99
CA LEU A 49 7.67 -2.80 -8.23
C LEU A 49 6.84 -3.12 -6.98
N LEU A 50 6.26 -2.11 -6.32
CA LEU A 50 5.32 -2.33 -5.22
C LEU A 50 4.07 -3.09 -5.68
N GLY A 51 3.62 -2.84 -6.90
CA GLY A 51 2.53 -3.60 -7.49
C GLY A 51 2.88 -5.07 -7.73
N ASP A 52 4.09 -5.33 -8.22
CA ASP A 52 4.61 -6.70 -8.42
C ASP A 52 4.81 -7.41 -7.07
N LEU A 53 5.35 -6.71 -6.07
CA LEU A 53 5.49 -7.21 -4.71
C LEU A 53 4.13 -7.59 -4.10
N ALA A 54 3.12 -6.73 -4.22
CA ALA A 54 1.79 -6.99 -3.67
C ALA A 54 1.18 -8.28 -4.25
N ARG A 55 1.23 -8.45 -5.58
CA ARG A 55 0.76 -9.66 -6.26
C ARG A 55 1.52 -10.91 -5.82
N TRP A 56 2.84 -10.81 -5.73
CA TRP A 56 3.66 -11.92 -5.27
C TRP A 56 3.40 -12.32 -3.81
N LEU A 57 3.14 -11.36 -2.91
CA LEU A 57 2.77 -11.69 -1.53
C LEU A 57 1.40 -12.38 -1.45
N ILE A 58 0.46 -12.04 -2.34
CA ILE A 58 -0.82 -12.76 -2.45
C ILE A 58 -0.58 -14.22 -2.82
N ASP A 59 0.28 -14.46 -3.82
CA ASP A 59 0.65 -15.81 -4.24
C ASP A 59 1.31 -16.60 -3.10
N LEU A 60 2.22 -15.97 -2.35
CA LEU A 60 2.85 -16.58 -1.18
C LEU A 60 1.84 -16.93 -0.08
N LEU A 61 0.89 -16.03 0.21
CA LEU A 61 -0.14 -16.28 1.23
C LEU A 61 -1.06 -17.44 0.83
N ASN A 62 -1.39 -17.54 -0.45
CA ASN A 62 -2.18 -18.63 -1.03
C ASN A 62 -1.43 -19.96 -1.04
N ALA A 63 -0.11 -19.93 -1.25
CA ALA A 63 0.77 -21.09 -1.15
C ALA A 63 1.06 -21.53 0.30
N GLY A 64 0.59 -20.78 1.30
CA GLY A 64 0.78 -21.10 2.72
C GLY A 64 2.08 -20.57 3.34
N SER A 65 2.85 -19.74 2.62
CA SER A 65 4.07 -19.09 3.10
C SER A 65 3.78 -17.88 4.00
N VAL A 66 3.04 -18.12 5.09
CA VAL A 66 2.51 -17.07 5.97
C VAL A 66 3.63 -16.24 6.63
N GLU A 67 4.74 -16.87 7.03
CA GLU A 67 5.81 -16.17 7.74
C GLU A 67 6.64 -15.26 6.81
N ASP A 68 6.78 -15.61 5.54
CA ASP A 68 7.40 -14.74 4.53
C ASP A 68 6.55 -13.49 4.32
N VAL A 69 5.23 -13.67 4.18
CA VAL A 69 4.27 -12.57 4.07
C VAL A 69 4.30 -11.70 5.32
N ARG A 70 4.25 -12.30 6.51
CA ARG A 70 4.34 -11.57 7.79
C ARG A 70 5.62 -10.73 7.86
N SER A 71 6.76 -11.30 7.49
CA SER A 71 8.05 -10.61 7.51
C SER A 71 8.07 -9.40 6.57
N ALA A 72 7.51 -9.53 5.37
CA ALA A 72 7.36 -8.41 4.45
C ALA A 72 6.43 -7.31 5.00
N LEU A 73 5.29 -7.69 5.60
CA LEU A 73 4.32 -6.73 6.13
C LEU A 73 4.85 -5.95 7.35
N VAL A 74 5.78 -6.52 8.12
CA VAL A 74 6.51 -5.79 9.17
C VAL A 74 7.35 -4.66 8.56
N VAL A 75 8.00 -4.89 7.42
CA VAL A 75 8.76 -3.85 6.71
C VAL A 75 7.83 -2.76 6.16
N VAL A 76 6.66 -3.14 5.64
CA VAL A 76 5.64 -2.20 5.17
C VAL A 76 5.16 -1.29 6.31
N ASP A 77 4.94 -1.83 7.50
CA ASP A 77 4.55 -1.04 8.68
C ASP A 77 5.63 0.02 9.02
N ARG A 78 6.91 -0.36 8.91
CA ARG A 78 8.04 0.57 9.06
C ARG A 78 8.09 1.61 7.95
N TRP A 79 7.74 1.29 6.70
CA TRP A 79 7.63 2.29 5.63
C TRP A 79 6.60 3.37 5.97
N LEU A 80 5.44 2.98 6.51
CA LEU A 80 4.35 3.89 6.87
C LEU A 80 4.70 4.79 8.07
N LEU A 81 5.52 4.27 9.00
CA LEU A 81 5.91 4.97 10.21
C LEU A 81 7.17 5.83 10.04
N GLU A 82 8.23 5.23 9.50
CA GLU A 82 9.61 5.75 9.48
C GLU A 82 10.03 6.28 8.11
N GLY A 83 9.23 6.03 7.06
CA GLY A 83 9.51 6.49 5.70
C GLY A 83 9.47 8.00 5.56
N ASP A 84 10.19 8.53 4.58
CA ASP A 84 9.94 9.88 4.08
C ASP A 84 8.55 9.99 3.43
N HIS A 85 8.16 11.19 3.01
CA HIS A 85 6.85 11.42 2.40
C HIS A 85 6.59 10.48 1.21
N TYR A 86 7.59 10.29 0.34
CA TYR A 86 7.46 9.41 -0.81
C TYR A 86 7.25 7.96 -0.38
N VAL A 87 8.06 7.46 0.56
CA VAL A 87 7.99 6.07 1.02
C VAL A 87 6.65 5.78 1.70
N GLN A 88 6.13 6.71 2.50
CA GLN A 88 4.82 6.57 3.13
C GLN A 88 3.70 6.53 2.08
N GLU A 89 3.70 7.46 1.13
CA GLU A 89 2.72 7.48 0.03
C GLU A 89 2.80 6.22 -0.83
N ALA A 90 4.01 5.78 -1.15
CA ALA A 90 4.26 4.56 -1.91
C ALA A 90 3.77 3.30 -1.19
N ALA A 91 3.98 3.19 0.13
CA ALA A 91 3.44 2.08 0.91
C ALA A 91 1.90 2.10 0.96
N MET A 92 1.27 3.27 1.04
CA MET A 92 -0.20 3.41 1.07
C MET A 92 -0.84 3.12 -0.29
N LEU A 93 -0.50 3.92 -1.31
CA LEU A 93 -1.13 3.90 -2.63
C LEU A 93 -0.50 2.86 -3.56
N GLY A 94 0.81 2.67 -3.47
CA GLY A 94 1.51 1.70 -4.31
C GLY A 94 1.33 0.26 -3.85
N PHE A 95 1.29 0.03 -2.53
CA PHE A 95 1.26 -1.32 -1.97
C PHE A 95 -0.09 -1.70 -1.34
N ILE A 96 -0.56 -1.00 -0.30
CA ILE A 96 -1.79 -1.37 0.40
C ILE A 96 -3.02 -1.32 -0.52
N GLU A 97 -3.16 -0.24 -1.29
CA GLU A 97 -4.25 -0.14 -2.27
C GLU A 97 -4.16 -1.26 -3.32
N THR A 98 -2.96 -1.59 -3.79
CA THR A 98 -2.79 -2.70 -4.74
C THR A 98 -3.25 -4.03 -4.14
N LEU A 99 -2.91 -4.33 -2.88
CA LEU A 99 -3.45 -5.51 -2.20
C LEU A 99 -4.98 -5.51 -2.19
N GLN A 100 -5.60 -4.39 -1.78
CA GLN A 100 -7.06 -4.27 -1.73
C GLN A 100 -7.73 -4.46 -3.09
N ASN A 101 -7.07 -4.06 -4.18
CA ASN A 101 -7.60 -4.14 -5.53
C ASN A 101 -7.36 -5.50 -6.20
N ASN A 102 -6.38 -6.29 -5.76
CA ASN A 102 -6.02 -7.58 -6.38
C ASN A 102 -6.51 -8.80 -5.58
N ILE A 103 -6.97 -8.62 -4.34
CA ILE A 103 -7.59 -9.69 -3.55
C ILE A 103 -9.09 -9.75 -3.88
N GLU A 104 -9.53 -10.88 -4.44
CA GLU A 104 -10.91 -11.06 -4.90
C GLU A 104 -11.87 -11.55 -3.80
N ASP A 105 -11.36 -12.31 -2.83
CA ASP A 105 -12.18 -12.96 -1.81
C ASP A 105 -12.01 -12.36 -0.40
N ASP A 106 -13.11 -12.33 0.35
CA ASP A 106 -13.15 -11.71 1.69
C ASP A 106 -12.28 -12.47 2.72
N GLN A 107 -12.03 -13.77 2.51
CA GLN A 107 -11.21 -14.59 3.42
C GLN A 107 -9.72 -14.22 3.31
N THR A 108 -9.17 -14.17 2.10
CA THR A 108 -7.79 -13.71 1.84
C THR A 108 -7.61 -12.26 2.25
N ARG A 109 -8.64 -11.43 2.01
CA ARG A 109 -8.65 -10.03 2.44
C ARG A 109 -8.50 -9.90 3.95
N GLN A 110 -9.28 -10.68 4.70
CA GLN A 110 -9.19 -10.71 6.17
C GLN A 110 -7.84 -11.24 6.65
N ARG A 111 -7.31 -12.30 6.03
CA ARG A 111 -5.98 -12.84 6.39
C ARG A 111 -4.87 -11.79 6.22
N PHE A 112 -4.86 -11.05 5.12
CA PHE A 112 -3.91 -9.94 4.94
C PHE A 112 -4.10 -8.86 6.00
N PHE A 113 -5.34 -8.45 6.25
CA PHE A 113 -5.66 -7.45 7.26
C PHE A 113 -5.12 -7.84 8.65
N ASP A 114 -5.30 -9.10 9.05
CA ASP A 114 -4.84 -9.62 10.35
C ASP A 114 -3.31 -9.74 10.45
N LEU A 115 -2.63 -9.90 9.32
CA LEU A 115 -1.16 -9.97 9.26
C LEU A 115 -0.50 -8.58 9.22
N LEU A 116 -1.23 -7.53 8.85
CA LEU A 116 -0.71 -6.16 8.86
C LEU A 116 -0.45 -5.69 10.29
N GLY A 117 0.63 -4.91 10.44
CA GLY A 117 0.90 -4.16 11.67
C GLY A 117 -0.11 -3.01 11.90
N PRO A 118 0.00 -2.30 13.03
CA PRO A 118 -0.94 -1.24 13.38
C PRO A 118 -1.06 -0.12 12.34
N GLU A 119 0.05 0.29 11.73
CA GLU A 119 0.04 1.34 10.70
C GLU A 119 -0.60 0.82 9.41
N GLY A 120 -0.25 -0.40 9.00
CA GLY A 120 -0.88 -1.07 7.87
C GLY A 120 -2.39 -1.18 8.01
N GLN A 121 -2.88 -1.62 9.17
CA GLN A 121 -4.32 -1.72 9.45
C GLN A 121 -5.02 -0.37 9.47
N HIS A 122 -4.35 0.67 9.99
CA HIS A 122 -4.88 2.05 9.97
C HIS A 122 -5.11 2.51 8.53
N TRP A 123 -4.09 2.39 7.68
CA TRP A 123 -4.16 2.84 6.30
C TRP A 123 -5.07 1.99 5.43
N TRP A 124 -5.15 0.68 5.68
CA TRP A 124 -6.12 -0.20 5.05
C TRP A 124 -7.55 0.30 5.25
N LYS A 125 -7.94 0.56 6.50
CA LYS A 125 -9.26 1.09 6.84
C LYS A 125 -9.47 2.50 6.30
N LYS A 126 -8.42 3.33 6.26
CA LYS A 126 -8.52 4.70 5.76
C LYS A 126 -8.72 4.74 4.24
N LEU A 127 -8.05 3.88 3.48
CA LEU A 127 -8.28 3.70 2.05
C LEU A 127 -9.72 3.24 1.77
N ASP A 128 -10.23 2.29 2.56
CA ASP A 128 -11.63 1.87 2.45
C ASP A 128 -12.59 3.07 2.64
N ARG A 129 -12.35 3.94 3.63
CA ARG A 129 -13.15 5.14 3.86
C ARG A 129 -12.96 6.21 2.79
N PHE A 130 -11.75 6.40 2.26
CA PHE A 130 -11.51 7.31 1.13
C PHE A 130 -12.34 6.88 -0.08
N TRP A 131 -12.28 5.61 -0.47
CA TRP A 131 -12.98 5.12 -1.66
C TRP A 131 -14.50 4.99 -1.48
N THR A 132 -15.00 4.79 -0.25
CA THR A 132 -16.43 4.62 0.00
C THR A 132 -17.15 5.90 0.44
N LYS A 133 -16.45 6.79 1.13
CA LYS A 133 -17.04 7.99 1.76
C LYS A 133 -16.41 9.30 1.27
N GLY A 134 -15.34 9.25 0.47
CA GLY A 134 -14.62 10.43 0.04
C GLY A 134 -13.70 11.04 1.12
N GLU A 135 -13.43 10.33 2.22
CA GLU A 135 -12.56 10.82 3.30
C GLU A 135 -11.13 11.04 2.81
N HIS A 136 -10.56 12.23 3.00
CA HIS A 136 -9.21 12.55 2.53
C HIS A 136 -8.11 11.66 3.13
N LEU A 137 -7.12 11.29 2.30
CA LEU A 137 -5.94 10.51 2.70
C LEU A 137 -4.88 11.37 3.40
N VAL A 138 -5.21 11.83 4.61
CA VAL A 138 -4.29 12.58 5.48
C VAL A 138 -4.09 11.85 6.80
N ASP A 139 -2.84 11.70 7.25
CA ASP A 139 -2.56 11.18 8.58
C ASP A 139 -2.86 12.24 9.64
N GLU A 140 -4.08 12.22 10.15
CA GLU A 140 -4.57 13.17 11.14
C GLU A 140 -3.74 13.11 12.42
N ARG A 141 -3.16 11.94 12.74
CA ARG A 141 -2.33 11.73 13.93
C ARG A 141 -1.02 12.52 13.85
N LYS A 142 -0.58 12.86 12.63
CA LYS A 142 0.62 13.67 12.36
C LYS A 142 0.33 15.17 12.23
N LEU A 143 -0.95 15.57 12.24
CA LEU A 143 -1.31 16.99 12.24
C LEU A 143 -1.01 17.63 13.60
N PRO A 144 -0.67 18.92 13.66
CA PRO A 144 -0.67 19.68 14.91
C PRO A 144 -2.03 19.62 15.60
N ALA A 145 -2.07 19.62 16.94
CA ALA A 145 -3.30 19.42 17.73
C ALA A 145 -4.41 20.42 17.37
N GLU A 146 -4.04 21.66 17.08
CA GLU A 146 -4.94 22.71 16.62
C GLU A 146 -5.60 22.41 15.26
N LYS A 147 -4.89 21.68 14.38
CA LYS A 147 -5.40 21.26 13.07
C LYS A 147 -6.21 19.97 13.15
N GLN A 148 -5.91 19.08 14.09
CA GLN A 148 -6.67 17.85 14.33
C GLN A 148 -8.14 18.18 14.64
N ALA A 149 -8.40 19.11 15.58
CA ALA A 149 -9.75 19.49 15.97
C ALA A 149 -10.59 20.08 14.82
N THR A 150 -9.96 20.86 13.94
CA THR A 150 -10.63 21.43 12.75
C THR A 150 -10.82 20.43 11.62
N TRP A 151 -9.92 19.44 11.49
CA TRP A 151 -9.97 18.46 10.42
C TRP A 151 -11.15 17.49 10.56
N THR A 152 -11.45 17.04 11.79
CA THR A 152 -12.58 16.15 12.09
C THR A 152 -13.93 16.76 11.67
N ILE A 153 -14.06 18.09 11.69
CA ILE A 153 -15.29 18.81 11.33
C ILE A 153 -15.47 18.88 9.78
N SER A 154 -14.37 18.92 9.03
CA SER A 154 -14.39 19.15 7.57
C SER A 154 -14.68 17.91 6.72
N GLN A 155 -14.60 16.69 7.26
CA GLN A 155 -14.81 15.43 6.51
C GLN A 155 -16.29 15.09 6.21
N VAL A 156 -17.26 15.96 6.58
CA VAL A 156 -18.71 15.68 6.46
C VAL A 156 -19.27 15.93 5.05
N VAL A 157 -18.44 16.16 4.02
CA VAL A 157 -18.95 16.52 2.68
C VAL A 157 -18.24 15.78 1.55
N ASN A 158 -19.05 15.21 0.66
CA ASN A 158 -18.81 14.59 -0.65
C ASN A 158 -18.47 13.09 -0.74
N ILE A 159 -19.51 12.28 -0.96
CA ILE A 159 -19.44 10.92 -1.51
C ILE A 159 -19.27 11.02 -3.06
N PRO A 160 -18.24 10.41 -3.67
CA PRO A 160 -18.09 10.40 -5.13
C PRO A 160 -19.13 9.49 -5.82
N LEU A 161 -19.85 10.04 -6.80
CA LEU A 161 -20.96 9.41 -7.52
C LEU A 161 -20.58 8.19 -8.39
N TRP A 162 -19.29 7.95 -8.68
CA TRP A 162 -18.88 6.94 -9.66
C TRP A 162 -18.80 5.49 -9.13
N ARG A 163 -19.03 5.26 -7.82
CA ARG A 163 -19.28 3.91 -7.25
C ARG A 163 -20.76 3.60 -6.98
N ALA A 164 -21.67 4.54 -7.22
CA ALA A 164 -23.12 4.33 -7.06
C ALA A 164 -23.71 3.26 -8.01
N GLY A 165 -22.90 2.72 -8.94
CA GLY A 165 -23.28 1.66 -9.87
C GLY A 165 -22.73 0.25 -9.58
N ARG A 166 -21.88 0.03 -8.56
CA ARG A 166 -21.45 -1.32 -8.18
C ARG A 166 -22.40 -1.90 -7.12
N LYS A 167 -23.54 -2.44 -7.57
CA LYS A 167 -24.27 -3.44 -6.78
C LYS A 167 -23.41 -4.71 -6.72
N ARG A 168 -23.24 -5.30 -5.53
CA ARG A 168 -22.90 -6.72 -5.40
C ARG A 168 -24.12 -7.47 -5.94
N ASP A 169 -24.06 -7.96 -7.17
CA ASP A 169 -24.99 -9.01 -7.61
C ASP A 169 -24.63 -10.26 -6.80
N GLY A 170 -25.52 -10.63 -5.88
CA GLY A 170 -25.28 -11.73 -4.96
C GLY A 170 -25.98 -11.55 -3.62
N ALA A 171 -27.29 -11.32 -3.64
CA ALA A 171 -28.16 -11.73 -2.55
C ALA A 171 -29.37 -12.38 -3.23
N GLU A 172 -29.41 -13.71 -3.11
CA GLU A 172 -30.53 -14.56 -3.45
C GLU A 172 -31.76 -14.05 -2.70
N ASP A 173 -32.83 -13.74 -3.44
CA ASP A 173 -34.17 -13.71 -2.89
C ASP A 173 -34.74 -15.14 -3.01
N GLU A 174 -35.33 -15.59 -1.90
CA GLU A 174 -36.02 -16.87 -1.66
C GLU A 174 -37.02 -17.30 -2.73
#